data_AF-A2TC26-F1
#
_entry.id   AF-A2TC26-F1
#
_cell.length_a   1.000
_cell.length_b   1.000
_cell.length_c   1.000
_cell.angle_alpha   90.00
_cell.angle_beta   90.00
_cell.angle_gamma   90.00
#
_symmetry.space_group_name_H-M   'P 1'
#
loop_
_entity.id
_entity.type
_entity.pdbx_description
1 polymer ?
#
loop_
_entity_poly.entity_id
_entity_poly.type
_entity_poly.pdbx_seq_one_letter_code
_entity_poly.pdbx_strand_id
1 'polypeptide(L)'
;MLRGPQGTTFGRNATGGLINVITPDPSFDFRGKASLRVGRMRREAGDYDARLYVTGPISEKAAIDLSGLFRKNDGYIDDLVRGGTLGDQRVIDLRSKVLFKPADNFKVVLTGEFFDQQSTTNSPQPVDGNTAGRRFPGVILPTGPWQASLAEAPVLNLRRWTFALHTKLELVAVNLETTSGFLNLRWTQITDSDASNLRLGNFPAIFRSESGSQEIKLSSSNPGPFQWLVGGYFLPVRWQFLPPALDGRESYSPPSRADA
;
A
#
# COMPACT_ATOMS: atom_id res chain seq x y z
N MET A 1 -10.92 -6.06 24.80
CA MET A 1 -10.99 -7.48 24.45
C MET A 1 -12.44 -7.80 24.07
N LEU A 2 -12.73 -8.17 22.82
CA LEU A 2 -14.07 -8.60 22.41
C LEU A 2 -14.21 -10.11 22.54
N ARG A 3 -15.29 -10.58 23.18
CA ARG A 3 -15.70 -11.99 23.26
C ARG A 3 -16.92 -12.18 22.34
N GLY A 4 -16.80 -13.03 21.33
CA GLY A 4 -17.84 -13.35 20.35
C GLY A 4 -17.27 -13.94 19.05
N PRO A 5 -18.09 -14.54 18.17
CA PRO A 5 -17.62 -15.20 16.94
C PRO A 5 -16.88 -14.22 16.01
N GLN A 6 -15.56 -14.35 15.90
CA GLN A 6 -14.69 -13.44 15.13
C GLN A 6 -14.48 -13.83 13.66
N GLY A 7 -15.32 -14.71 13.09
CA GLY A 7 -15.12 -15.24 11.73
C GLY A 7 -15.48 -14.28 10.59
N THR A 8 -16.33 -13.28 10.84
CA THR A 8 -16.88 -12.39 9.80
C THR A 8 -16.50 -10.91 9.97
N THR A 9 -16.13 -10.47 11.17
CA THR A 9 -15.82 -9.06 11.48
C THR A 9 -14.46 -8.61 10.93
N PHE A 10 -13.57 -9.55 10.60
CA PHE A 10 -12.15 -9.28 10.34
C PHE A 10 -11.57 -9.99 9.10
N GLY A 11 -12.42 -10.57 8.25
CA GLY A 11 -12.01 -11.16 6.97
C GLY A 11 -11.54 -12.63 7.05
N ARG A 12 -11.72 -13.33 5.91
CA ARG A 12 -11.65 -14.79 5.74
C ARG A 12 -10.23 -15.43 5.88
N ASN A 13 -9.19 -14.67 6.23
CA ASN A 13 -7.78 -15.10 6.10
C ASN A 13 -6.89 -14.81 7.34
N ALA A 14 -7.43 -14.87 8.56
CA ALA A 14 -6.62 -14.69 9.77
C ALA A 14 -5.94 -16.00 10.24
N THR A 15 -5.21 -16.70 9.38
CA THR A 15 -4.40 -17.87 9.82
C THR A 15 -3.10 -17.42 10.52
N GLY A 16 -2.65 -16.18 10.28
CA GLY A 16 -1.42 -15.60 10.84
C GLY A 16 -1.61 -14.35 11.72
N GLY A 17 -2.86 -13.96 12.03
CA GLY A 17 -3.19 -12.73 12.78
C GLY A 17 -3.75 -11.59 11.91
N LEU A 18 -4.28 -10.55 12.57
CA LEU A 18 -4.90 -9.37 11.95
C LEU A 18 -4.19 -8.10 12.41
N ILE A 19 -3.81 -7.25 11.46
CA ILE A 19 -3.41 -5.85 11.74
C ILE A 19 -4.59 -4.96 11.37
N ASN A 20 -5.20 -4.32 12.36
CA ASN A 20 -6.25 -3.33 12.14
C ASN A 20 -5.69 -1.92 12.34
N VAL A 21 -5.65 -1.13 11.27
CA VAL A 21 -5.19 0.26 11.31
C VAL A 21 -6.40 1.19 11.27
N ILE A 22 -6.72 1.78 12.42
CA ILE A 22 -7.80 2.77 12.53
C ILE A 22 -7.16 4.16 12.50
N THR A 23 -7.52 4.95 11.50
CA THR A 23 -7.13 6.36 11.43
C THR A 23 -8.21 7.23 12.07
N PRO A 24 -7.83 8.38 12.69
CA PRO A 24 -8.79 9.29 13.28
C PRO A 24 -9.81 9.77 12.24
N ASP A 25 -11.02 10.05 12.67
CA ASP A 25 -12.00 10.74 11.85
C ASP A 25 -11.76 12.26 11.86
N PRO A 26 -12.25 12.99 10.84
CA PRO A 26 -12.20 14.44 10.85
C PRO A 26 -12.74 15.06 12.12
N SER A 27 -12.10 16.13 12.59
CA SER A 27 -12.51 16.87 13.79
C SER A 27 -13.26 18.14 13.41
N PHE A 28 -14.24 18.51 14.23
CA PHE A 28 -14.89 19.83 14.17
C PHE A 28 -14.00 20.94 14.74
N ASP A 29 -12.90 20.61 15.41
CA ASP A 29 -11.88 21.58 15.78
C ASP A 29 -10.81 21.61 14.69
N PHE A 30 -10.41 22.83 14.28
CA PHE A 30 -9.27 22.95 13.38
C PHE A 30 -7.98 22.47 14.06
N ARG A 31 -7.31 21.49 13.46
CA ARG A 31 -6.04 20.94 13.94
C ARG A 31 -5.15 20.58 12.76
N GLY A 32 -3.84 20.70 12.95
CA GLY A 32 -2.87 20.31 11.94
C GLY A 32 -1.55 19.84 12.53
N LYS A 33 -0.85 19.01 11.78
CA LYS A 33 0.50 18.53 12.11
C LYS A 33 1.30 18.42 10.82
N ALA A 34 2.53 18.90 10.85
CA ALA A 34 3.49 18.68 9.78
C ALA A 34 4.77 18.09 10.35
N SER A 35 5.48 17.29 9.54
CA SER A 35 6.82 16.82 9.86
C SER A 35 7.67 16.80 8.60
N LEU A 36 8.91 17.25 8.72
CA LEU A 36 9.91 17.18 7.68
C LEU A 36 11.13 16.46 8.25
N ARG A 37 11.70 15.55 7.46
CA ARG A 37 12.94 14.85 7.76
C ARG A 37 13.81 14.86 6.52
N VAL A 38 15.05 15.28 6.70
CA VAL A 38 16.09 15.24 5.69
C VAL A 38 17.26 14.47 6.28
N GLY A 39 17.83 13.57 5.50
CA GLY A 39 18.93 12.71 5.88
C GLY A 39 19.80 12.38 4.69
N ARG A 40 20.91 11.74 4.99
CA ARG A 40 21.88 11.26 4.00
C ARG A 40 22.27 9.83 4.35
N MET A 41 22.30 8.98 3.33
CA MET A 41 22.66 7.57 3.41
C MET A 41 24.05 7.33 2.80
N ARG A 42 24.41 6.05 2.62
CA ARG A 42 25.62 5.65 1.88
C ARG A 42 25.63 6.31 0.49
N ARG A 43 26.83 6.57 -0.04
CA ARG A 43 27.04 7.23 -1.35
C ARG A 43 26.40 8.61 -1.48
N GLU A 44 26.29 9.32 -0.36
CA GLU A 44 25.66 10.64 -0.34
C GLU A 44 24.18 10.65 -0.76
N ALA A 45 23.55 9.48 -0.82
CA ALA A 45 22.16 9.34 -1.25
C ALA A 45 21.25 10.15 -0.30
N GLY A 46 20.46 11.06 -0.85
CA GLY A 46 19.54 11.86 -0.07
C GLY A 46 18.36 11.02 0.42
N ASP A 47 17.84 11.36 1.60
CA ASP A 47 16.64 10.75 2.18
C ASP A 47 15.73 11.85 2.70
N TYR A 48 14.51 11.91 2.16
CA TYR A 48 13.55 13.00 2.36
C TYR A 48 12.20 12.40 2.73
N ASP A 49 11.59 12.86 3.82
CA ASP A 49 10.24 12.47 4.23
C ASP A 49 9.50 13.74 4.69
N ALA A 50 8.36 14.01 4.04
CA ALA A 50 7.48 15.11 4.36
C ALA A 50 6.09 14.56 4.63
N ARG A 51 5.47 14.98 5.73
CA ARG A 51 4.11 14.60 6.09
C ARG A 51 3.32 15.81 6.53
N LEU A 52 2.05 15.81 6.15
CA LEU A 52 1.08 16.82 6.54
C LEU A 52 -0.21 16.12 6.92
N TYR A 53 -0.85 16.63 7.96
CA TYR A 53 -2.22 16.34 8.32
C TYR A 53 -2.90 17.65 8.70
N VAL A 54 -4.11 17.86 8.21
CA VAL A 54 -4.97 18.96 8.62
C VAL A 54 -6.40 18.45 8.68
N THR A 55 -7.16 18.92 9.66
CA THR A 55 -8.59 18.65 9.78
C THR A 55 -9.31 19.87 10.31
N GLY A 56 -10.59 19.98 9.99
CA GLY A 56 -11.46 21.02 10.54
C GLY A 56 -12.89 20.92 10.05
N PRO A 57 -13.76 21.79 10.57
CA PRO A 57 -15.16 21.85 10.19
C PRO A 57 -15.30 22.48 8.80
N ILE A 58 -16.22 21.94 8.00
CA ILE A 58 -16.73 22.59 6.77
C ILE A 58 -18.15 23.13 6.97
N SER A 59 -18.87 22.63 7.98
CA SER A 59 -20.13 23.17 8.50
C SER A 59 -20.34 22.69 9.94
N GLU A 60 -21.45 23.08 10.57
CA GLU A 60 -21.86 22.55 11.88
C GLU A 60 -22.08 21.03 11.89
N LYS A 61 -22.36 20.44 10.71
CA LYS A 61 -22.71 19.03 10.56
C LYS A 61 -21.67 18.23 9.78
N ALA A 62 -20.60 18.86 9.30
CA ALA A 62 -19.58 18.16 8.54
C ALA A 62 -18.17 18.68 8.82
N ALA A 63 -17.21 17.76 8.80
CA ALA A 63 -15.79 18.02 8.94
C ALA A 63 -15.00 17.27 7.86
N ILE A 64 -13.84 17.80 7.50
CA ILE A 64 -12.94 17.19 6.52
C ILE A 64 -11.54 17.06 7.10
N ASP A 65 -10.79 16.06 6.65
CA ASP A 65 -9.35 16.01 6.82
C ASP A 65 -8.62 15.81 5.49
N LEU A 66 -7.35 16.21 5.48
CA LEU A 66 -6.40 15.93 4.42
C LEU A 66 -5.10 15.47 5.06
N SER A 67 -4.62 14.32 4.62
CA SER A 67 -3.33 13.74 4.99
C SER A 67 -2.50 13.49 3.75
N GLY A 68 -1.21 13.80 3.83
CA GLY A 68 -0.27 13.59 2.76
C GLY A 68 1.08 13.11 3.28
N LEU A 69 1.69 12.21 2.54
CA LEU A 69 3.06 11.75 2.72
C LEU A 69 3.78 11.82 1.38
N PHE A 70 4.96 12.42 1.40
CA PHE A 70 5.95 12.32 0.35
C PHE A 70 7.22 11.73 0.95
N ARG A 71 7.70 10.62 0.39
CA ARG A 71 8.99 10.06 0.74
C ARG A 71 9.83 9.89 -0.52
N LYS A 72 11.10 10.25 -0.44
CA LYS A 72 12.07 9.98 -1.47
C LYS A 72 13.40 9.61 -0.83
N ASN A 73 13.98 8.48 -1.20
CA ASN A 73 15.40 8.23 -1.00
C ASN A 73 16.07 7.97 -2.34
N ASP A 74 17.28 8.49 -2.50
CA ASP A 74 18.12 8.19 -3.65
C ASP A 74 18.75 6.79 -3.50
N GLY A 75 19.36 6.29 -4.57
CA GLY A 75 19.94 4.95 -4.61
C GLY A 75 21.21 4.85 -3.77
N TYR A 76 21.34 3.80 -2.98
CA TYR A 76 22.46 3.55 -2.07
C TYR A 76 23.12 2.18 -2.26
N ILE A 77 22.58 1.37 -3.16
CA ILE A 77 23.10 0.06 -3.57
C ILE A 77 23.93 0.25 -4.83
N ASP A 78 25.11 -0.33 -4.88
CA ASP A 78 26.04 -0.19 -6.00
C ASP A 78 25.71 -1.24 -7.06
N ASP A 79 25.42 -0.83 -8.30
CA ASP A 79 25.26 -1.78 -9.40
C ASP A 79 26.62 -2.03 -10.09
N LEU A 80 27.16 -3.23 -9.93
CA LEU A 80 28.48 -3.63 -10.42
C LEU A 80 28.50 -3.89 -11.95
N VAL A 81 27.33 -3.98 -12.58
CA VAL A 81 27.19 -4.37 -14.00
C VAL A 81 26.83 -3.17 -14.85
N ARG A 82 25.77 -2.47 -14.48
CA ARG A 82 25.24 -1.32 -15.23
C ARG A 82 25.89 -0.01 -14.82
N GLY A 83 26.58 0.01 -13.68
CA GLY A 83 27.03 1.23 -13.02
C GLY A 83 25.88 2.00 -12.36
N GLY A 84 26.23 3.07 -11.65
CA GLY A 84 25.26 3.88 -10.91
C GLY A 84 24.80 3.22 -9.60
N THR A 85 23.58 3.56 -9.19
CA THR A 85 23.00 3.13 -7.91
C THR A 85 21.58 2.58 -8.06
N LEU A 86 21.23 1.71 -7.12
CA LEU A 86 19.93 1.06 -6.94
C LEU A 86 19.41 1.26 -5.51
N GLY A 87 18.18 0.84 -5.25
CA GLY A 87 17.54 0.96 -3.95
C GLY A 87 16.83 2.30 -3.72
N ASP A 88 16.72 3.13 -4.76
CA ASP A 88 15.93 4.36 -4.70
C ASP A 88 14.44 4.05 -4.58
N GLN A 89 13.71 4.94 -3.89
CA GLN A 89 12.27 4.84 -3.73
C GLN A 89 11.67 6.24 -3.71
N ARG A 90 10.52 6.40 -4.37
CA ARG A 90 9.65 7.57 -4.28
C ARG A 90 8.23 7.10 -3.95
N VAL A 91 7.64 7.65 -2.90
CA VAL A 91 6.27 7.37 -2.45
C VAL A 91 5.49 8.66 -2.34
N ILE A 92 4.29 8.67 -2.90
CA ILE A 92 3.23 9.66 -2.66
C ILE A 92 2.04 8.91 -2.10
N ASP A 93 1.55 9.34 -0.94
CA ASP A 93 0.32 8.84 -0.33
C ASP A 93 -0.54 10.05 0.07
N LEU A 94 -1.74 10.14 -0.51
CA LEU A 94 -2.70 11.21 -0.24
C LEU A 94 -4.01 10.56 0.19
N ARG A 95 -4.49 10.93 1.37
CA ARG A 95 -5.77 10.45 1.89
C ARG A 95 -6.58 11.60 2.47
N SER A 96 -7.88 11.59 2.21
CA SER A 96 -8.83 12.54 2.78
C SER A 96 -10.07 11.79 3.26
N LYS A 97 -10.64 12.29 4.36
CA LYS A 97 -11.93 11.87 4.88
C LYS A 97 -12.89 13.03 4.97
N VAL A 98 -14.16 12.74 4.67
CA VAL A 98 -15.29 13.63 4.97
C VAL A 98 -16.17 12.95 6.01
N LEU A 99 -16.35 13.60 7.15
CA LEU A 99 -17.29 13.25 8.19
C LEU A 99 -18.57 14.05 7.98
N PHE A 100 -19.71 13.38 7.96
CA PHE A 100 -21.04 13.98 8.01
C PHE A 100 -21.81 13.43 9.21
N LYS A 101 -22.22 14.33 10.10
CA LYS A 101 -22.92 14.02 11.35
C LYS A 101 -24.12 14.99 11.50
N PRO A 102 -25.25 14.73 10.84
CA PRO A 102 -26.40 15.62 10.89
C PRO A 102 -27.22 15.55 12.19
N ALA A 103 -27.01 14.51 12.98
CA ALA A 103 -27.60 14.28 14.30
C ALA A 103 -26.63 13.46 15.17
N ASP A 104 -26.83 13.43 16.49
CA ASP A 104 -25.91 12.71 17.40
C ASP A 104 -25.86 11.20 17.17
N ASN A 105 -26.96 10.63 16.70
CA ASN A 105 -27.13 9.21 16.48
C ASN A 105 -26.86 8.78 15.03
N PHE A 106 -26.45 9.68 14.14
CA PHE A 106 -26.20 9.35 12.74
C PHE A 106 -24.87 9.93 12.25
N LYS A 107 -24.01 9.06 11.72
CA LYS A 107 -22.65 9.39 11.28
C LYS A 107 -22.34 8.69 9.97
N VAL A 108 -21.79 9.43 9.03
CA VAL A 108 -21.26 8.91 7.75
C VAL A 108 -19.83 9.40 7.59
N VAL A 109 -18.93 8.51 7.18
CA VAL A 109 -17.54 8.83 6.86
C VAL A 109 -17.22 8.31 5.47
N LEU A 110 -16.90 9.22 4.55
CA LEU A 110 -16.36 8.89 3.24
C LEU A 110 -14.85 9.05 3.28
N THR A 111 -14.11 8.03 2.86
CA THR A 111 -12.65 8.05 2.76
C THR A 111 -12.22 7.84 1.31
N GLY A 112 -11.25 8.62 0.85
CA GLY A 112 -10.55 8.42 -0.42
C GLY A 112 -9.04 8.44 -0.21
N GLU A 113 -8.34 7.55 -0.91
CA GLU A 113 -6.88 7.45 -0.86
C GLU A 113 -6.28 7.17 -2.24
N PHE A 114 -5.16 7.82 -2.51
CA PHE A 114 -4.27 7.57 -3.62
C PHE A 114 -2.87 7.25 -3.11
N PHE A 115 -2.30 6.15 -3.57
CA PHE A 115 -0.92 5.76 -3.29
C PHE A 115 -0.18 5.48 -4.60
N ASP A 116 0.98 6.10 -4.79
CA ASP A 116 1.90 5.86 -5.90
C ASP A 116 3.31 5.64 -5.35
N GLN A 117 3.89 4.50 -5.71
CA GLN A 117 5.27 4.17 -5.42
C GLN A 117 5.99 3.85 -6.73
N GLN A 118 7.20 4.39 -6.85
CA GLN A 118 8.19 3.96 -7.83
C GLN A 118 9.47 3.61 -7.09
N SER A 119 10.10 2.49 -7.44
CA SER A 119 11.22 1.97 -6.66
C SER A 119 12.08 1.00 -7.44
N THR A 120 13.37 0.97 -7.10
CA THR A 120 14.31 -0.09 -7.47
C THR A 120 14.76 -0.92 -6.26
N THR A 121 14.07 -0.80 -5.12
CA THR A 121 14.40 -1.53 -3.88
C THR A 121 14.39 -3.05 -4.00
N ASN A 122 13.78 -3.60 -5.05
CA ASN A 122 13.83 -5.04 -5.34
C ASN A 122 15.17 -5.43 -5.99
N SER A 123 16.27 -5.08 -5.33
CA SER A 123 17.65 -5.30 -5.77
C SER A 123 18.28 -6.40 -4.93
N PRO A 124 18.09 -7.69 -5.28
CA PRO A 124 18.57 -8.80 -4.47
C PRO A 124 20.10 -8.91 -4.50
N GLN A 125 20.66 -9.44 -3.41
CA GLN A 125 22.06 -9.81 -3.29
C GLN A 125 22.13 -11.27 -2.84
N PRO A 126 22.91 -12.14 -3.52
CA PRO A 126 23.03 -13.53 -3.11
C PRO A 126 23.82 -13.63 -1.80
N VAL A 127 23.26 -14.32 -0.81
CA VAL A 127 23.95 -14.60 0.46
C VAL A 127 25.05 -15.62 0.20
N ASP A 128 26.28 -15.33 0.61
CA ASP A 128 27.46 -16.19 0.43
C ASP A 128 27.69 -16.66 -1.02
N GLY A 129 27.28 -15.83 -1.99
CA GLY A 129 27.34 -16.16 -3.42
C GLY A 129 26.45 -17.34 -3.81
N ASN A 130 25.41 -17.66 -3.01
CA ASN A 130 24.43 -18.69 -3.32
C ASN A 130 23.46 -18.22 -4.40
N THR A 131 23.87 -18.36 -5.64
CA THR A 131 23.09 -18.05 -6.84
C THR A 131 23.27 -19.15 -7.89
N ALA A 132 22.24 -19.40 -8.70
CA ALA A 132 22.34 -20.25 -9.88
C ALA A 132 23.42 -19.77 -10.85
N GLY A 133 23.66 -18.45 -10.93
CA GLY A 133 24.66 -17.81 -11.77
C GLY A 133 26.10 -18.23 -11.48
N ARG A 134 26.41 -18.67 -10.25
CA ARG A 134 27.77 -19.03 -9.83
C ARG A 134 28.41 -20.14 -10.68
N ARG A 135 27.59 -20.97 -11.36
CA ARG A 135 28.05 -22.10 -12.18
C ARG A 135 28.54 -21.68 -13.57
N PHE A 136 28.32 -20.44 -13.97
CA PHE A 136 28.57 -19.96 -15.33
C PHE A 136 29.78 -19.02 -15.37
N PRO A 137 30.65 -19.14 -16.39
CA PRO A 137 31.74 -18.19 -16.62
C PRO A 137 31.22 -16.76 -16.83
N GLY A 138 31.96 -15.76 -16.34
CA GLY A 138 31.61 -14.34 -16.52
C GLY A 138 30.57 -13.81 -15.53
N VAL A 139 30.16 -14.61 -14.53
CA VAL A 139 29.33 -14.13 -13.43
C VAL A 139 30.08 -13.10 -12.58
N ILE A 140 29.42 -11.98 -12.28
CA ILE A 140 29.90 -10.92 -11.40
C ILE A 140 29.12 -11.06 -10.09
N LEU A 141 29.79 -11.46 -9.01
CA LEU A 141 29.15 -11.61 -7.71
C LEU A 141 29.43 -10.37 -6.83
N PRO A 142 28.40 -9.81 -6.18
CA PRO A 142 28.60 -8.85 -5.11
C PRO A 142 29.52 -9.41 -4.03
N THR A 143 30.57 -8.68 -3.65
CA THR A 143 31.57 -9.12 -2.66
C THR A 143 31.45 -8.39 -1.32
N GLY A 144 30.70 -7.29 -1.29
CA GLY A 144 30.46 -6.48 -0.10
C GLY A 144 28.98 -6.12 0.08
N PRO A 145 28.63 -5.53 1.24
CA PRO A 145 27.27 -5.11 1.50
C PRO A 145 26.86 -3.97 0.56
N TRP A 146 25.56 -3.92 0.24
CA TRP A 146 24.96 -2.89 -0.61
C TRP A 146 25.54 -2.89 -2.03
N GLN A 147 25.76 -4.09 -2.57
CA GLN A 147 26.18 -4.30 -3.95
C GLN A 147 25.18 -5.24 -4.62
N ALA A 148 24.85 -4.96 -5.87
CA ALA A 148 24.06 -5.82 -6.71
C ALA A 148 24.74 -5.95 -8.07
N SER A 149 24.52 -7.05 -8.76
CA SER A 149 25.10 -7.31 -10.08
C SER A 149 24.00 -7.64 -11.06
N LEU A 150 23.03 -6.76 -11.27
CA LEU A 150 21.81 -7.13 -12.00
C LEU A 150 21.95 -6.84 -13.50
N ALA A 151 21.49 -7.76 -14.34
CA ALA A 151 21.49 -7.58 -15.79
C ALA A 151 20.59 -6.39 -16.24
N GLU A 152 19.57 -6.06 -15.45
CA GLU A 152 18.62 -4.96 -15.69
C GLU A 152 18.31 -4.22 -14.39
N ALA A 153 17.83 -2.97 -14.49
CA ALA A 153 17.32 -2.25 -13.33
C ALA A 153 16.02 -2.93 -12.85
N PRO A 154 15.89 -3.29 -11.57
CA PRO A 154 14.65 -3.80 -11.04
C PRO A 154 13.61 -2.68 -10.98
N VAL A 155 12.35 -3.08 -11.10
CA VAL A 155 11.21 -2.18 -10.99
C VAL A 155 10.29 -2.73 -9.91
N LEU A 156 9.81 -1.87 -9.02
CA LEU A 156 8.79 -2.19 -8.04
C LEU A 156 7.83 -1.01 -7.89
N ASN A 157 6.92 -0.89 -8.85
CA ASN A 157 5.96 0.19 -8.93
C ASN A 157 4.59 -0.28 -8.43
N LEU A 158 3.95 0.53 -7.59
CA LEU A 158 2.63 0.28 -7.06
C LEU A 158 1.78 1.53 -7.22
N ARG A 159 0.60 1.39 -7.80
CA ARG A 159 -0.42 2.44 -7.83
C ARG A 159 -1.72 1.89 -7.26
N ARG A 160 -2.30 2.57 -6.28
CA ARG A 160 -3.53 2.15 -5.60
C ARG A 160 -4.48 3.33 -5.47
N TRP A 161 -5.75 3.06 -5.75
CA TRP A 161 -6.88 3.88 -5.34
C TRP A 161 -7.71 3.11 -4.33
N THR A 162 -8.15 3.76 -3.27
CA THR A 162 -9.03 3.15 -2.28
C THR A 162 -10.13 4.13 -1.89
N PHE A 163 -11.37 3.64 -1.88
CA PHE A 163 -12.53 4.38 -1.42
C PHE A 163 -13.27 3.56 -0.39
N ALA A 164 -13.76 4.21 0.66
CA ALA A 164 -14.58 3.56 1.66
C ALA A 164 -15.70 4.47 2.13
N LEU A 165 -16.88 3.90 2.34
CA LEU A 165 -18.03 4.57 2.93
C LEU A 165 -18.42 3.81 4.19
N HIS A 166 -18.29 4.46 5.33
CA HIS A 166 -18.72 3.91 6.61
C HIS A 166 -19.93 4.69 7.13
N THR A 167 -20.98 3.99 7.53
CA THR A 167 -22.20 4.60 8.09
C THR A 167 -22.52 3.95 9.42
N LYS A 168 -22.87 4.77 10.41
CA LYS A 168 -23.35 4.36 11.73
C LYS A 168 -24.67 5.07 12.04
N LEU A 169 -25.68 4.29 12.44
CA LEU A 169 -26.97 4.76 12.90
C LEU A 169 -27.29 4.09 14.24
N GLU A 170 -27.46 4.89 15.27
CA GLU A 170 -27.82 4.45 16.62
C GLU A 170 -29.33 4.65 16.82
N LEU A 171 -30.05 3.56 17.04
CA LEU A 171 -31.47 3.55 17.39
C LEU A 171 -31.61 3.10 18.84
N VAL A 172 -32.80 3.33 19.41
CA VAL A 172 -33.08 3.04 20.83
C VAL A 172 -32.70 1.62 21.25
N ALA A 173 -32.98 0.62 20.41
CA ALA A 173 -32.72 -0.79 20.73
C ALA A 173 -31.61 -1.44 19.89
N VAL A 174 -31.21 -0.80 18.78
CA VAL A 174 -30.34 -1.40 17.77
C VAL A 174 -29.38 -0.37 17.21
N ASN A 175 -28.11 -0.75 17.06
CA ASN A 175 -27.12 -0.01 16.29
C ASN A 175 -26.94 -0.69 14.93
N LEU A 176 -26.99 0.09 13.86
CA LEU A 176 -26.68 -0.32 12.50
C LEU A 176 -25.34 0.29 12.08
N GLU A 177 -24.42 -0.55 11.62
CA GLU A 177 -23.17 -0.14 11.01
C GLU A 177 -23.03 -0.79 9.64
N THR A 178 -22.65 0.01 8.63
CA THR A 178 -22.34 -0.49 7.29
C THR A 178 -21.00 0.04 6.84
N THR A 179 -20.26 -0.79 6.11
CA THR A 179 -18.98 -0.41 5.52
C THR A 179 -18.92 -0.92 4.10
N SER A 180 -18.84 -0.02 3.14
CA SER A 180 -18.56 -0.32 1.74
C SER A 180 -17.12 0.04 1.42
N GLY A 181 -16.42 -0.80 0.67
CA GLY A 181 -15.05 -0.57 0.26
C GLY A 181 -14.84 -0.84 -1.21
N PHE A 182 -13.94 -0.09 -1.83
CA PHE A 182 -13.44 -0.34 -3.17
C PHE A 182 -11.94 -0.11 -3.22
N LEU A 183 -11.22 -1.01 -3.90
CA LEU A 183 -9.79 -0.91 -4.13
C LEU A 183 -9.50 -1.25 -5.59
N ASN A 184 -8.74 -0.39 -6.25
CA ASN A 184 -8.11 -0.65 -7.54
C ASN A 184 -6.59 -0.57 -7.36
N LEU A 185 -5.89 -1.61 -7.79
CA LEU A 185 -4.47 -1.78 -7.62
C LEU A 185 -3.83 -2.13 -8.95
N ARG A 186 -2.75 -1.43 -9.28
CA ARG A 186 -1.81 -1.81 -10.32
C ARG A 186 -0.44 -1.95 -9.71
N TRP A 187 0.15 -3.13 -9.84
CA TRP A 187 1.51 -3.42 -9.46
C TRP A 187 2.30 -3.81 -10.70
N THR A 188 3.52 -3.33 -10.80
CA THR A 188 4.43 -3.64 -11.90
C THR A 188 5.79 -3.93 -11.29
N GLN A 189 6.32 -5.11 -11.56
CA GLN A 189 7.65 -5.48 -11.14
C GLN A 189 8.51 -5.95 -12.30
N ILE A 190 9.82 -5.79 -12.14
CA ILE A 190 10.86 -6.51 -12.84
C ILE A 190 11.86 -6.91 -11.77
N THR A 191 12.08 -8.21 -11.62
CA THR A 191 12.86 -8.76 -10.52
C THR A 191 13.78 -9.84 -11.06
N ASP A 192 15.05 -9.73 -10.74
CA ASP A 192 16.03 -10.77 -11.00
C ASP A 192 15.90 -11.87 -9.94
N SER A 193 15.83 -13.14 -10.35
CA SER A 193 15.63 -14.25 -9.40
C SER A 193 16.90 -14.93 -8.94
N ASP A 194 17.97 -14.81 -9.72
CA ASP A 194 19.27 -15.38 -9.42
C ASP A 194 20.27 -14.34 -8.87
N ALA A 195 19.88 -13.08 -8.73
CA ALA A 195 20.70 -11.99 -8.22
C ALA A 195 22.08 -11.89 -8.93
N SER A 196 22.09 -12.03 -10.25
CA SER A 196 23.31 -12.08 -11.05
C SER A 196 23.21 -11.29 -12.36
N ASN A 197 24.36 -11.12 -13.02
CA ASN A 197 24.47 -10.37 -14.27
C ASN A 197 24.08 -11.23 -15.49
N LEU A 198 23.74 -12.50 -15.24
CA LEU A 198 23.32 -13.46 -16.23
C LEU A 198 21.79 -13.46 -16.25
N ARG A 199 21.20 -13.48 -17.44
CA ARG A 199 19.74 -13.55 -17.61
C ARG A 199 19.24 -14.99 -17.45
N LEU A 200 19.39 -15.55 -16.25
CA LEU A 200 18.95 -16.92 -15.94
C LEU A 200 17.48 -16.95 -15.55
N GLY A 201 16.97 -15.90 -14.89
CA GLY A 201 15.55 -15.78 -14.60
C GLY A 201 15.15 -14.37 -14.20
N ASN A 202 14.46 -13.68 -15.10
CA ASN A 202 13.81 -12.41 -14.81
C ASN A 202 12.30 -12.67 -14.64
N PHE A 203 11.70 -12.04 -13.64
CA PHE A 203 10.27 -12.11 -13.34
C PHE A 203 9.60 -10.75 -13.52
N PRO A 204 9.48 -10.25 -14.76
CA PRO A 204 8.60 -9.12 -15.01
C PRO A 204 7.15 -9.55 -14.79
N ALA A 205 6.36 -8.72 -14.10
CA ALA A 205 4.95 -9.00 -13.90
C ALA A 205 4.16 -7.71 -13.80
N ILE A 206 2.97 -7.72 -14.41
CA ILE A 206 1.96 -6.69 -14.20
C ILE A 206 0.76 -7.35 -13.55
N PHE A 207 0.46 -6.93 -12.32
CA PHE A 207 -0.71 -7.38 -11.58
C PHE A 207 -1.71 -6.23 -11.50
N ARG A 208 -2.95 -6.49 -11.90
CA ARG A 208 -4.08 -5.58 -11.72
C ARG A 208 -5.11 -6.28 -10.84
N SER A 209 -5.59 -5.58 -9.81
CA SER A 209 -6.65 -6.11 -8.96
C SER A 209 -7.69 -5.04 -8.67
N GLU A 210 -8.94 -5.45 -8.75
CA GLU A 210 -10.09 -4.68 -8.33
C GLU A 210 -10.86 -5.50 -7.32
N SER A 211 -11.18 -4.91 -6.17
CA SER A 211 -12.00 -5.56 -5.16
C SER A 211 -13.03 -4.58 -4.62
N GLY A 212 -14.27 -5.05 -4.51
CA GLY A 212 -15.31 -4.39 -3.74
C GLY A 212 -15.57 -5.15 -2.46
N SER A 213 -16.01 -4.47 -1.42
CA SER A 213 -16.48 -5.09 -0.18
C SER A 213 -17.74 -4.41 0.33
N GLN A 214 -18.61 -5.19 0.97
CA GLN A 214 -19.75 -4.68 1.71
C GLN A 214 -19.89 -5.46 3.01
N GLU A 215 -19.95 -4.74 4.12
CA GLU A 215 -20.26 -5.27 5.43
C GLU A 215 -21.51 -4.57 5.98
N ILE A 216 -22.37 -5.33 6.66
CA ILE A 216 -23.54 -4.83 7.39
C ILE A 216 -23.54 -5.50 8.76
N LYS A 217 -23.67 -4.71 9.82
CA LYS A 217 -23.71 -5.15 11.22
C LYS A 217 -24.91 -4.54 11.91
N LEU A 218 -25.61 -5.36 12.67
CA LEU A 218 -26.63 -4.96 13.62
C LEU A 218 -26.20 -5.42 15.01
N SER A 219 -26.36 -4.59 16.02
CA SER A 219 -26.08 -4.96 17.40
C SER A 219 -27.08 -4.36 18.38
N SER A 220 -27.31 -5.03 19.51
CA SER A 220 -28.12 -4.48 20.60
C SER A 220 -27.48 -3.21 21.17
N SER A 221 -28.25 -2.14 21.34
CA SER A 221 -27.80 -0.90 22.00
C SER A 221 -27.91 -0.92 23.53
N ASN A 222 -28.74 -1.81 24.08
CA ASN A 222 -29.06 -1.84 25.51
C ASN A 222 -28.01 -2.60 26.34
N PRO A 223 -27.67 -2.13 27.56
CA PRO A 223 -26.72 -2.79 28.45
C PRO A 223 -27.32 -3.97 29.25
N GLY A 224 -28.51 -4.45 28.86
CA GLY A 224 -29.20 -5.54 29.55
C GLY A 224 -28.44 -6.88 29.48
N PRO A 225 -28.93 -7.91 30.19
CA PRO A 225 -28.27 -9.21 30.28
C PRO A 225 -28.18 -9.96 28.95
N PHE A 226 -29.00 -9.57 27.96
CA PHE A 226 -28.95 -10.11 26.60
C PHE A 226 -28.38 -9.05 25.64
N GLN A 227 -27.16 -9.32 25.15
CA GLN A 227 -26.50 -8.53 24.11
C GLN A 227 -26.25 -9.41 22.90
N TRP A 228 -26.42 -8.85 21.71
CA TRP A 228 -26.27 -9.59 20.46
C TRP A 228 -25.61 -8.74 19.37
N LEU A 229 -24.96 -9.42 18.44
CA LEU A 229 -24.43 -8.85 17.20
C LEU A 229 -24.67 -9.85 16.08
N VAL A 230 -25.25 -9.38 14.99
CA VAL A 230 -25.43 -10.14 13.75
C VAL A 230 -24.89 -9.31 12.59
N GLY A 231 -24.25 -9.96 11.61
CA GLY A 231 -23.73 -9.24 10.46
C GLY A 231 -23.51 -10.14 9.25
N GLY A 232 -23.46 -9.50 8.09
CA GLY A 232 -23.17 -10.12 6.80
C GLY A 232 -22.01 -9.41 6.11
N TYR A 233 -21.24 -10.17 5.32
CA TYR A 233 -20.09 -9.67 4.58
C TYR A 233 -20.06 -10.24 3.16
N PHE A 234 -19.77 -9.39 2.19
CA PHE A 234 -19.65 -9.73 0.77
C PHE A 234 -18.37 -9.11 0.19
N LEU A 235 -17.59 -9.88 -0.58
CA LEU A 235 -16.28 -9.48 -1.12
C LEU A 235 -16.06 -10.02 -2.54
N PRO A 236 -16.56 -9.33 -3.58
CA PRO A 236 -16.18 -9.63 -4.96
C PRO A 236 -14.74 -9.16 -5.24
N VAL A 237 -13.92 -10.06 -5.77
CA VAL A 237 -12.55 -9.75 -6.21
C VAL A 237 -12.38 -10.14 -7.67
N ARG A 238 -11.83 -9.24 -8.46
CA ARG A 238 -11.36 -9.48 -9.82
C ARG A 238 -9.88 -9.17 -9.87
N TRP A 239 -9.10 -10.05 -10.47
CA TRP A 239 -7.67 -9.81 -10.64
C TRP A 239 -7.23 -10.36 -11.99
N GLN A 240 -6.25 -9.69 -12.56
CA GLN A 240 -5.62 -10.06 -13.81
C GLN A 240 -4.11 -10.06 -13.56
N PHE A 241 -3.51 -11.21 -13.83
CA PHE A 241 -2.06 -11.36 -13.91
C PHE A 241 -1.70 -11.44 -15.38
N LEU A 242 -0.86 -10.52 -15.83
CA LEU A 242 -0.27 -10.58 -17.16
C LEU A 242 1.14 -11.18 -16.99
N PRO A 243 1.32 -12.48 -17.27
CA PRO A 243 2.66 -13.06 -17.30
C PRO A 243 3.47 -12.38 -18.42
N PRO A 244 4.80 -12.36 -18.33
CA PRO A 244 5.62 -12.01 -19.49
C PRO A 244 5.27 -12.92 -20.66
N ALA A 245 5.31 -12.36 -21.87
CA ALA A 245 5.34 -13.18 -23.07
C ALA A 245 6.53 -14.16 -22.94
N LEU A 246 6.25 -15.45 -23.06
CA LEU A 246 7.27 -16.51 -23.04
C LEU A 246 8.13 -16.52 -24.31
N ASP A 247 7.87 -15.62 -25.26
CA ASP A 247 8.76 -15.43 -26.39
C ASP A 247 9.83 -14.39 -26.00
N GLY A 248 11.10 -14.77 -26.18
CA GLY A 248 12.24 -13.90 -25.88
C GLY A 248 12.42 -12.76 -26.89
N ARG A 249 11.35 -12.13 -27.40
CA ARG A 249 11.46 -11.07 -28.43
C ARG A 249 10.82 -9.74 -28.08
N GLU A 250 10.10 -9.60 -26.96
CA GLU A 250 9.65 -8.27 -26.54
C GLU A 250 10.41 -7.79 -25.30
N SER A 251 11.48 -7.03 -25.57
CA SER A 251 12.08 -6.13 -24.60
C SER A 251 11.00 -5.21 -24.05
N TYR A 252 10.71 -5.34 -22.75
CA TYR A 252 9.93 -4.37 -22.00
C TYR A 252 10.49 -2.97 -22.27
N SER A 253 9.76 -2.17 -23.04
CA SER A 253 10.10 -0.77 -23.26
C SER A 253 9.47 0.01 -22.11
N PRO A 254 10.26 0.66 -21.23
CA PRO A 254 9.69 1.54 -20.23
C PRO A 254 8.85 2.62 -20.95
N PRO A 255 7.75 3.11 -20.37
CA PRO A 255 7.03 4.23 -20.95
C PRO A 255 8.02 5.39 -21.13
N SER A 256 8.12 5.88 -22.37
CA SER A 256 8.91 7.06 -22.67
C SER A 256 8.45 8.19 -21.76
N ARG A 257 9.41 8.89 -21.15
CA ARG A 257 9.18 10.28 -20.75
C ARG A 257 8.75 11.01 -22.02
N ALA A 258 7.47 11.26 -22.16
CA ALA A 258 6.99 12.31 -23.03
C ALA A 258 6.92 13.56 -22.16
N ASP A 259 7.84 14.47 -22.46
CA ASP A 259 7.89 15.83 -21.98
C ASP A 259 6.62 16.59 -22.39
N ALA A 260 5.95 17.20 -21.41
CA ALA A 260 5.30 18.52 -21.40
C ALA A 260 4.35 18.63 -20.19
#